data_AF-A0A1F9D576-F1
#
_entry.id   AF-A0A1F9D576-F1
#
_cell.length_a   1.000
_cell.length_b   1.000
_cell.length_c   1.000
_cell.angle_alpha   90.00
_cell.angle_beta   90.00
_cell.angle_gamma   90.00
#
_symmetry.space_group_name_H-M   'P 1'
#
loop_
_entity.id
_entity.type
_entity.pdbx_description
1 polymer ?
#
loop_
_entity_poly.entity_id
_entity_poly.type
_entity_poly.pdbx_seq_one_letter_code
_entity_poly.pdbx_strand_id
1 'polypeptide(L)'
;MIEKVLFTWSGGKDSAMALYELKVTHSYEIMALLAIVTEDYGRISMHGVRSILLEQQAESLGLPVEIIYITMNSSNEEYEAKMRSKLIHYQSRGVSSVVFGDIFL
;
A
#
# COMPACT_ATOMS: atom_id res chain seq x y z
N MET A 1 -15.18 -11.89 -13.65
CA MET A 1 -13.73 -11.76 -13.91
C MET A 1 -13.07 -11.36 -12.61
N ILE A 2 -11.86 -11.85 -12.33
CA ILE A 2 -11.10 -11.40 -11.16
C ILE A 2 -10.65 -9.96 -11.41
N GLU A 3 -10.88 -9.07 -10.45
CA GLU A 3 -10.50 -7.65 -10.55
C GLU A 3 -9.09 -7.43 -10.01
N LYS A 4 -8.25 -6.71 -10.76
CA LYS A 4 -6.89 -6.36 -10.33
C LYS A 4 -6.90 -5.12 -9.45
N VAL A 5 -6.28 -5.21 -8.28
CA VAL A 5 -6.27 -4.13 -7.30
C VAL A 5 -4.88 -3.85 -6.75
N LEU A 6 -4.66 -2.60 -6.34
CA LEU A 6 -3.64 -2.26 -5.34
C LEU A 6 -4.26 -2.32 -3.95
N PHE A 7 -3.48 -2.72 -2.94
CA PHE A 7 -3.95 -2.78 -1.56
C PHE A 7 -3.10 -1.87 -0.67
N THR A 8 -3.68 -0.88 0.01
CA THR A 8 -2.89 -0.02 0.89
C THR A 8 -2.46 -0.76 2.15
N TRP A 9 -1.18 -0.68 2.48
CA TRP A 9 -0.59 -1.47 3.55
C TRP A 9 0.19 -0.59 4.52
N SER A 10 -0.28 -0.55 5.76
CA SER A 10 0.39 0.14 6.86
C SER A 10 1.14 -0.81 7.80
N GLY A 11 0.93 -2.13 7.65
CA GLY A 11 1.43 -3.15 8.56
C GLY A 11 0.62 -3.25 9.87
N GLY A 12 -0.43 -2.45 10.02
CA GLY A 12 -1.32 -2.45 11.18
C GLY A 12 -2.45 -3.48 11.09
N LYS A 13 -3.09 -3.74 12.23
CA LYS A 13 -4.18 -4.73 12.36
C LYS A 13 -5.34 -4.50 11.38
N ASP A 14 -5.68 -3.24 11.11
CA ASP A 14 -6.85 -2.88 10.30
C ASP A 14 -6.58 -3.19 8.81
N SER A 15 -5.39 -2.84 8.31
CA SER A 15 -4.93 -3.28 6.98
C SER A 15 -4.77 -4.81 6.87
N ALA A 16 -4.33 -5.48 7.93
CA ALA A 16 -4.22 -6.94 7.96
C ALA A 16 -5.59 -7.63 7.90
N MET A 17 -6.58 -7.11 8.63
CA MET A 17 -7.96 -7.61 8.59
C MET A 17 -8.59 -7.42 7.21
N ALA A 18 -8.47 -6.22 6.62
CA ALA A 18 -8.97 -5.96 5.27
C ALA A 18 -8.29 -6.84 4.21
N LEU A 19 -6.99 -7.13 4.35
CA LEU A 19 -6.27 -8.05 3.46
C LEU A 19 -6.81 -9.49 3.57
N TYR A 20 -7.11 -9.93 4.79
CA TYR A 20 -7.69 -11.24 5.05
C TYR A 20 -9.06 -11.38 4.37
N GLU A 21 -9.96 -10.40 4.56
CA GLU A 21 -11.28 -10.39 3.93
C GLU A 21 -11.18 -10.43 2.39
N LEU A 22 -10.24 -9.68 1.83
CA LEU A 22 -10.02 -9.65 0.38
C LEU A 22 -9.55 -11.01 -0.16
N LYS A 23 -8.64 -11.69 0.55
CA LYS A 23 -8.16 -13.04 0.19
C LYS A 23 -9.27 -14.09 0.25
N VAL A 24 -10.15 -14.03 1.26
CA VAL A 24 -11.27 -14.97 1.40
C VAL A 24 -12.37 -14.75 0.36
N THR A 25 -12.52 -13.54 -0.18
CA THR A 25 -13.56 -13.22 -1.18
C THR A 25 -13.27 -13.82 -2.56
N HIS A 26 -12.01 -14.13 -2.91
CA HIS A 26 -11.58 -14.71 -4.20
C HIS A 26 -12.01 -13.92 -5.47
N SER A 27 -12.48 -12.68 -5.31
CA SER A 27 -12.89 -11.81 -6.42
C SER A 27 -11.76 -10.89 -6.92
N TYR A 28 -10.63 -10.86 -6.21
CA TYR A 28 -9.57 -9.87 -6.43
C TYR A 28 -8.19 -10.50 -6.60
N GLU A 29 -7.40 -9.94 -7.50
CA GLU A 29 -5.97 -10.20 -7.68
C GLU A 29 -5.19 -8.99 -7.15
N ILE A 30 -4.43 -9.20 -6.07
CA ILE A 30 -3.63 -8.14 -5.46
C ILE A 30 -2.32 -8.02 -6.24
N MET A 31 -2.18 -6.92 -6.98
CA MET A 31 -1.01 -6.69 -7.82
C MET A 31 0.21 -6.23 -7.02
N ALA A 32 -0.02 -5.45 -5.96
CA ALA A 32 1.00 -5.04 -4.99
C ALA A 32 0.35 -4.46 -3.72
N LEU A 33 1.09 -4.55 -2.62
CA LEU A 33 0.87 -3.75 -1.42
C LEU A 33 1.43 -2.34 -1.66
N LEU A 34 0.64 -1.30 -1.42
CA LEU A 34 1.06 0.10 -1.58
C LEU A 34 1.30 0.71 -0.20
N ALA A 35 2.55 1.11 0.08
CA ALA A 35 2.95 1.66 1.38
C ALA A 35 3.64 3.01 1.22
N ILE A 36 3.47 3.90 2.20
CA ILE A 36 4.11 5.21 2.23
C ILE A 36 5.15 5.21 3.34
N VAL A 37 6.39 5.57 2.99
CA VAL A 37 7.54 5.61 3.91
C VAL A 37 8.10 7.02 3.93
N THR A 38 8.30 7.58 5.12
CA THR A 38 9.07 8.80 5.30
C THR A 38 10.55 8.45 5.26
N GLU A 39 11.23 8.87 4.20
CA GLU A 39 12.60 8.50 3.85
C GLU A 39 13.59 8.85 4.96
N ASP A 40 13.48 10.06 5.52
CA ASP A 40 14.35 10.56 6.59
C ASP A 40 14.41 9.65 7.82
N TYR A 41 13.33 8.90 8.07
CA TYR A 41 13.20 8.01 9.22
C TYR A 41 13.28 6.53 8.87
N GLY A 42 13.22 6.18 7.58
CA GLY A 42 13.08 4.80 7.11
C GLY A 42 11.87 4.09 7.73
N ARG A 43 10.75 4.83 7.88
CA ARG A 43 9.56 4.34 8.60
C ARG A 43 8.26 4.63 7.86
N ILE A 44 7.28 3.74 8.01
CA ILE A 44 5.91 3.94 7.56
C ILE A 44 5.34 5.19 8.22
N SER A 45 4.85 6.14 7.43
CA SER A 45 4.51 7.48 7.89
C SER A 45 3.41 7.50 8.97
N MET A 46 2.46 6.56 8.94
CA MET A 46 1.31 6.54 9.84
C MET A 46 1.55 5.80 11.18
N HIS A 47 2.47 4.84 11.21
CA HIS A 47 2.65 3.95 12.38
C HIS A 47 4.09 3.92 12.90
N GLY A 48 5.02 4.61 12.25
CA GLY A 48 6.42 4.64 12.65
C GLY A 48 7.12 3.28 12.57
N VAL A 49 6.56 2.30 11.85
CA VAL A 49 7.15 0.97 11.69
C VAL A 49 8.32 1.06 10.71
N ARG A 50 9.46 0.39 11.00
CA ARG A 50 10.64 0.42 10.12
C ARG A 50 10.32 -0.24 8.76
N SER A 51 10.85 0.32 7.67
CA SER A 51 10.68 -0.23 6.31
C SER A 51 11.13 -1.69 6.18
N ILE A 52 12.16 -2.11 6.94
CA ILE A 52 12.59 -3.50 6.96
C ILE A 52 11.49 -4.47 7.43
N LEU A 53 10.63 -4.05 8.37
CA LEU A 53 9.52 -4.88 8.84
C LEU A 53 8.39 -4.91 7.82
N LEU A 54 8.15 -3.80 7.12
CA LEU A 54 7.23 -3.73 5.97
C LEU A 54 7.62 -4.73 4.88
N GLU A 55 8.90 -4.74 4.51
CA GLU A 55 9.44 -5.66 3.50
C GLU A 55 9.31 -7.12 3.93
N GLN A 56 9.67 -7.43 5.19
CA GLN A 56 9.50 -8.78 5.76
C GLN A 56 8.03 -9.22 5.82
N GLN A 57 7.10 -8.31 6.12
CA GLN A 57 5.66 -8.59 6.06
C GLN A 57 5.22 -8.92 4.64
N ALA A 58 5.63 -8.12 3.64
CA ALA A 58 5.30 -8.34 2.24
C ALA A 58 5.85 -9.68 1.73
N GLU A 59 7.10 -9.99 2.06
CA GLU A 59 7.75 -11.28 1.77
C GLU A 59 6.97 -12.45 2.39
N SER A 60 6.63 -12.36 3.68
CA SER A 60 5.85 -13.39 4.38
C SER A 60 4.45 -13.56 3.78
N LEU A 61 3.88 -12.53 3.17
CA LEU A 61 2.58 -12.56 2.49
C LEU A 61 2.67 -13.09 1.06
N GLY A 62 3.87 -13.21 0.50
CA GLY A 62 4.11 -13.55 -0.90
C GLY A 62 3.61 -12.48 -1.88
N LEU A 63 3.56 -11.22 -1.44
CA LEU A 63 3.03 -10.10 -2.23
C LEU A 63 4.11 -9.08 -2.56
N PRO A 64 4.14 -8.51 -3.78
CA PRO A 64 5.00 -7.39 -4.10
C PRO A 64 4.66 -6.17 -3.22
N VAL A 65 5.65 -5.37 -2.88
CA VAL A 65 5.46 -4.08 -2.19
C VAL A 65 5.93 -2.93 -3.08
N GLU A 66 5.05 -1.95 -3.25
CA GLU A 66 5.32 -0.68 -3.91
C GLU A 66 5.43 0.40 -2.84
N ILE A 67 6.63 0.98 -2.70
CA ILE A 67 6.90 2.01 -1.70
C ILE A 67 6.86 3.39 -2.35
N ILE A 68 6.04 4.28 -1.78
CA ILE A 68 6.06 5.72 -2.05
C ILE A 68 6.90 6.39 -0.97
N TYR A 69 8.09 6.86 -1.36
CA TYR A 69 8.96 7.63 -0.47
C TYR A 69 8.55 9.10 -0.43
N ILE A 70 8.27 9.61 0.76
CA ILE A 70 8.07 11.03 1.04
C ILE A 70 9.16 11.53 1.97
N THR A 71 9.44 12.84 1.94
CA THR A 71 10.34 13.47 2.91
C THR A 71 9.54 13.99 4.10
N MET A 72 10.20 14.25 5.22
CA MET A 72 9.56 14.81 6.43
C MET A 72 8.78 16.10 6.15
N ASN A 73 9.27 16.91 5.21
CA ASN A 73 8.68 18.21 4.85
C ASN A 73 7.93 18.17 3.51
N SER A 74 7.59 16.98 3.01
CA SER A 74 6.87 16.86 1.75
C SER A 74 5.51 17.55 1.85
N SER A 75 5.20 18.39 0.87
CA SER A 75 3.88 19.00 0.76
C SER A 75 2.86 17.96 0.30
N ASN A 76 1.58 18.28 0.47
CA ASN A 76 0.52 17.41 -0.03
C ASN A 76 0.57 17.29 -1.57
N GLU A 77 0.98 18.34 -2.28
CA GLU A 77 1.16 18.30 -3.74
C GLU A 77 2.27 17.33 -4.16
N GLU A 78 3.38 17.28 -3.42
CA GLU A 78 4.46 16.31 -3.68
C GLU A 78 3.98 14.89 -3.43
N TYR A 79 3.28 14.66 -2.31
CA TYR A 79 2.66 13.37 -1.99
C TYR A 79 1.70 12.92 -3.09
N GLU A 80 0.77 13.78 -3.51
CA GLU A 80 -0.19 13.49 -4.57
C GLU A 80 0.49 13.21 -5.91
N ALA A 81 1.54 13.95 -6.26
CA ALA A 81 2.27 13.73 -7.50
C ALA A 81 2.95 12.34 -7.51
N LYS A 82 3.60 11.96 -6.41
CA LYS A 82 4.25 10.66 -6.25
C LYS A 82 3.24 9.51 -6.24
N MET A 83 2.15 9.66 -5.48
CA MET A 83 1.03 8.73 -5.46
C MET A 83 0.45 8.54 -6.87
N ARG A 84 0.12 9.64 -7.56
CA ARG A 84 -0.43 9.63 -8.92
C ARG A 84 0.50 8.92 -9.89
N SER A 85 1.82 9.12 -9.80
CA SER A 85 2.79 8.43 -10.64
C SER A 85 2.70 6.90 -10.48
N LYS A 86 2.62 6.41 -9.24
CA LYS A 86 2.44 4.96 -8.98
C LYS A 86 1.08 4.46 -9.47
N LEU A 87 0.01 5.21 -9.23
CA LEU A 87 -1.33 4.81 -9.69
C LEU A 87 -1.40 4.71 -11.23
N ILE A 88 -0.83 5.67 -11.97
CA ILE A 88 -0.76 5.63 -13.43
C ILE A 88 0.06 4.42 -13.91
N HIS A 89 1.16 4.11 -13.24
CA HIS A 89 1.96 2.93 -13.56
C HIS A 89 1.14 1.63 -13.49
N TYR A 90 0.39 1.40 -12.41
CA TYR A 90 -0.45 0.21 -12.27
C TYR A 90 -1.71 0.26 -13.13
N GLN A 91 -2.27 1.45 -13.37
CA GLN A 91 -3.38 1.62 -14.32
C GLN A 91 -3.01 1.14 -15.72
N SER A 92 -1.80 1.44 -16.20
CA SER A 92 -1.30 0.94 -17.48
C SER A 92 -1.18 -0.59 -17.55
N ARG A 93 -1.22 -1.28 -16.40
CA ARG A 93 -1.18 -2.74 -16.24
C ARG A 93 -2.55 -3.36 -15.94
N GLY A 94 -3.62 -2.57 -16.06
CA GLY A 94 -5.00 -3.02 -15.90
C GLY A 94 -5.54 -2.98 -14.48
N VAL A 95 -4.88 -2.28 -13.54
CA VAL A 95 -5.45 -2.00 -12.22
C VAL A 95 -6.40 -0.80 -12.30
N SER A 96 -7.66 -0.98 -11.90
CA SER A 96 -8.65 0.11 -11.88
C SER A 96 -9.02 0.56 -10.46
N SER A 97 -8.64 -0.19 -9.44
CA SER A 97 -9.13 0.00 -8.07
C SER A 97 -8.00 -0.08 -7.04
N VAL A 98 -8.18 0.66 -5.94
CA VAL A 98 -7.29 0.64 -4.77
C VAL A 98 -8.13 0.34 -3.55
N VAL A 99 -7.71 -0.65 -2.77
CA VAL A 99 -8.40 -1.09 -1.55
C VAL A 99 -7.76 -0.43 -0.34
N PHE A 100 -8.60 0.04 0.58
CA PHE A 100 -8.19 0.63 1.86
C PHE A 100 -8.77 -0.17 3.02
N GLY A 101 -8.00 -0.28 4.10
CA GLY A 101 -8.42 -0.89 5.36
C GLY A 101 -8.98 0.15 6.34
N ASP A 102 -9.72 1.14 5.84
CA ASP A 102 -10.24 2.24 6.65
C ASP A 102 -11.37 1.73 7.57
N ILE A 103 -11.41 2.27 8.78
CA ILE A 103 -12.46 2.02 9.75
C ILE A 103 -13.14 3.34 10.12
N PHE A 104 -14.40 3.27 10.52
CA PHE A 104 -15.06 4.42 11.13
C PHE A 104 -14.44 4.70 12.50
N LEU A 105 -14.06 5.96 12.75
CA LEU A 105 -13.47 6.44 14.00
C LEU A 105 -14.37 7.50 14.65
#